data_AF-A0AAN4Z304-F1
#
_entry.id   AF-A0AAN4Z304-F1
#
_cell.length_a   1.000
_cell.length_b   1.000
_cell.length_c   1.000
_cell.angle_alpha   90.00
_cell.angle_beta   90.00
_cell.angle_gamma   90.00
#
_symmetry.space_group_name_H-M   'P 1'
#
loop_
_entity.id
_entity.type
_entity.pdbx_description
1 polymer ?
#
loop_
_entity_poly.entity_id
_entity_poly.type
_entity_poly.pdbx_seq_one_letter_code
_entity_poly.pdbx_strand_id
1 'polypeptide(L)'
;SETALSTRIFFKDKENELKGPFTEHQVQESYRNKWLENSFSFYFMNSDGTPDDSNLSFTLGELCSHNGIGAPFILPADSVTPEKKRAQAEQRLYSIEEEIRALRVECDEVQRVKERIE
;
A
#
# COMPACT_ATOMS: atom_id res chain seq x y z
N SER A 1 -7.57 12.96 14.90
CA SER A 1 -8.05 13.74 13.76
C SER A 1 -8.11 12.83 12.55
N GLU A 2 -9.33 12.55 12.08
CA GLU A 2 -9.63 12.05 10.73
C GLU A 2 -8.97 13.00 9.70
N THR A 3 -8.45 12.62 8.54
CA THR A 3 -8.76 11.52 7.63
C THR A 3 -7.46 11.09 6.94
N ALA A 4 -7.01 9.84 7.15
CA ALA A 4 -6.12 9.23 6.16
C ALA A 4 -6.92 9.14 4.85
N LEU A 5 -6.45 9.79 3.79
CA LEU A 5 -6.99 9.65 2.43
C LEU A 5 -6.84 8.19 2.02
N SER A 6 -7.79 7.34 2.43
CA SER A 6 -7.76 5.92 2.13
C SER A 6 -8.17 5.76 0.67
N THR A 7 -7.18 5.66 -0.22
CA THR A 7 -7.38 5.29 -1.62
C THR A 7 -8.27 4.06 -1.71
N ARG A 8 -9.31 4.13 -2.53
CA ARG A 8 -10.20 3.01 -2.83
C ARG A 8 -9.84 2.45 -4.20
N ILE A 9 -9.52 1.17 -4.23
CA ILE A 9 -9.10 0.49 -5.46
C ILE A 9 -10.27 -0.34 -5.97
N PHE A 10 -10.60 -0.16 -7.24
CA PHE A 10 -11.51 -1.03 -7.97
C PHE A 10 -10.72 -1.71 -9.09
N PHE A 11 -11.17 -2.88 -9.53
CA PHE A 11 -10.63 -3.49 -10.75
C PHE A 11 -11.70 -4.21 -11.53
N LYS A 12 -11.50 -4.37 -12.83
CA LYS A 12 -12.31 -5.25 -13.65
C LYS A 12 -11.59 -6.57 -13.85
N ASP A 13 -12.29 -7.66 -13.56
CA ASP A 13 -11.77 -9.01 -13.78
C ASP A 13 -11.93 -9.44 -15.26
N LYS A 14 -11.60 -10.70 -15.53
CA LYS A 14 -11.72 -11.33 -16.86
C LYS A 14 -13.14 -11.34 -17.43
N GLU A 15 -14.17 -11.25 -16.58
CA GLU A 15 -15.57 -11.19 -16.98
C GLU A 15 -16.04 -9.74 -17.20
N ASN A 16 -15.11 -8.77 -17.11
CA ASN A 16 -15.37 -7.34 -17.19
C ASN A 16 -16.30 -6.84 -16.06
N GLU A 17 -16.38 -7.60 -14.95
CA GLU A 17 -17.13 -7.21 -13.77
C GLU A 17 -16.30 -6.30 -12.88
N LEU A 18 -16.90 -5.19 -12.44
CA LEU A 18 -16.25 -4.27 -11.52
C LEU A 18 -16.27 -4.84 -10.09
N LYS A 19 -15.09 -5.02 -9.51
CA LYS A 19 -14.89 -5.47 -8.13
C LYS A 19 -14.37 -4.31 -7.27
N GLY A 20 -14.80 -4.26 -6.02
CA GLY A 20 -14.37 -3.27 -5.04
C GLY A 20 -15.53 -2.58 -4.31
N PRO A 21 -15.26 -1.57 -3.49
CA PRO A 21 -13.94 -0.98 -3.24
C PRO A 21 -13.04 -1.88 -2.38
N PHE A 22 -11.75 -1.90 -2.68
CA PHE A 22 -10.72 -2.55 -1.88
C PHE A 22 -9.71 -1.54 -1.33
N THR A 23 -9.03 -1.91 -0.26
CA THR A 23 -7.82 -1.23 0.21
C THR A 23 -6.60 -1.72 -0.58
N GLU A 24 -5.50 -0.94 -0.54
CA GLU A 24 -4.20 -1.36 -1.08
C GLU A 24 -3.78 -2.73 -0.52
N HIS A 25 -3.95 -2.94 0.79
CA HIS A 25 -3.63 -4.20 1.46
C HIS A 25 -4.39 -5.39 0.87
N GLN A 26 -5.71 -5.27 0.69
CA GLN A 26 -6.55 -6.36 0.18
C GLN A 26 -6.18 -6.76 -1.26
N VAL A 27 -5.91 -5.76 -2.10
CA VAL A 27 -5.52 -5.99 -3.49
C VAL A 27 -4.08 -6.54 -3.58
N GLN A 28 -3.17 -6.07 -2.72
CA GLN A 28 -1.82 -6.61 -2.59
C GLN A 28 -1.81 -8.07 -2.10
N GLU A 29 -2.70 -8.45 -1.18
CA GLU A 29 -2.89 -9.85 -0.79
C GLU A 29 -3.38 -10.70 -1.96
N SER A 30 -4.37 -10.21 -2.69
CA SER A 30 -4.91 -10.90 -3.88
C SER A 30 -3.82 -11.12 -4.95
N TYR A 31 -2.95 -10.12 -5.14
CA TYR A 31 -1.77 -10.22 -6.01
C TYR A 31 -0.76 -11.26 -5.54
N ARG A 32 -0.37 -11.21 -4.25
CA ARG A 32 0.56 -12.20 -3.66
C ARG A 32 0.05 -13.63 -3.79
N ASN A 33 -1.26 -13.80 -3.68
CA ASN A 33 -1.92 -15.09 -3.82
C ASN A 33 -2.17 -15.50 -5.30
N LYS A 34 -1.73 -14.69 -6.28
CA LYS A 34 -1.85 -14.94 -7.73
C LYS A 34 -3.30 -15.03 -8.25
N TRP A 35 -4.21 -14.26 -7.67
CA TRP A 35 -5.62 -14.19 -8.13
C TRP A 35 -5.83 -13.15 -9.24
N LEU A 36 -4.85 -12.30 -9.50
CA LEU A 36 -4.95 -11.18 -10.43
C LEU A 36 -4.11 -11.45 -11.69
N GLU A 37 -4.69 -11.15 -12.85
CA GLU A 37 -3.99 -11.29 -14.13
C GLU A 37 -3.40 -9.95 -14.58
N ASN A 38 -2.32 -10.01 -15.37
CA ASN A 38 -1.62 -8.81 -15.86
C ASN A 38 -2.53 -7.86 -16.67
N SER A 39 -3.59 -8.39 -17.27
CA SER A 39 -4.57 -7.66 -18.08
C SER A 39 -5.64 -6.94 -17.26
N PHE A 40 -5.78 -7.23 -15.96
CA PHE A 40 -6.82 -6.63 -15.14
C PHE A 40 -6.58 -5.14 -15.01
N SER A 41 -7.62 -4.35 -15.25
CA SER A 41 -7.58 -2.88 -15.20
C SER A 41 -7.99 -2.38 -13.82
N PHE A 42 -7.14 -1.57 -13.21
CA PHE A 42 -7.30 -1.00 -11.87
C PHE A 42 -7.65 0.48 -11.94
N TYR A 43 -8.55 0.90 -11.06
CA TYR A 43 -9.04 2.26 -10.91
C TYR A 43 -8.83 2.71 -9.47
N PHE A 44 -8.28 3.90 -9.29
CA PHE A 44 -7.98 4.46 -7.99
C PHE A 44 -8.89 5.66 -7.74
N MET A 45 -9.69 5.60 -6.68
CA MET A 45 -10.63 6.65 -6.30
C MET A 45 -10.24 7.29 -4.98
N ASN A 46 -10.57 8.57 -4.84
CA ASN A 46 -10.45 9.31 -3.59
C ASN A 46 -11.48 8.81 -2.57
N SER A 47 -11.25 9.15 -1.30
CA SER A 47 -12.11 8.72 -0.19
C SER A 47 -13.54 9.27 -0.25
N ASP A 48 -13.77 10.31 -1.03
CA ASP A 48 -15.09 10.90 -1.31
C ASP A 48 -15.83 10.21 -2.48
N GLY A 49 -15.25 9.16 -3.06
CA GLY A 49 -15.82 8.42 -4.18
C GLY A 49 -15.73 9.17 -5.51
N THR A 50 -15.07 10.33 -5.54
CA THR A 50 -14.74 10.98 -6.81
C THR A 50 -13.61 10.20 -7.49
N PRO A 51 -13.68 9.99 -8.81
CA PRO A 51 -12.49 9.60 -9.56
C PRO A 51 -11.41 10.62 -9.26
N ASP A 52 -10.19 10.18 -8.93
CA ASP A 52 -9.06 11.09 -8.96
C ASP A 52 -9.02 11.70 -10.37
N ASP A 53 -8.79 13.01 -10.51
CA ASP A 53 -8.91 13.76 -11.79
C ASP A 53 -8.06 13.18 -12.93
N SER A 54 -7.18 12.22 -12.62
CA SER A 54 -6.42 11.41 -13.55
C SER A 54 -7.22 10.32 -14.24
N ASN A 55 -8.26 9.71 -13.64
CA ASN A 55 -9.10 8.64 -14.20
C ASN A 55 -8.33 7.57 -15.01
N LEU A 56 -7.07 7.32 -14.64
CA LEU A 56 -6.19 6.43 -15.35
C LEU A 56 -6.49 5.01 -14.90
N SER A 57 -7.05 4.21 -15.81
CA SER A 57 -7.04 2.77 -15.63
C SER A 57 -5.64 2.26 -15.93
N PHE A 58 -5.02 1.60 -14.96
CA PHE A 58 -3.75 0.91 -15.19
C PHE A 58 -3.98 -0.59 -15.18
N THR A 59 -3.41 -1.28 -16.16
CA THR A 59 -3.30 -2.73 -16.10
C THR A 59 -2.33 -3.13 -14.99
N LEU A 60 -2.48 -4.34 -14.43
CA LEU A 60 -1.51 -4.86 -13.47
C LEU A 60 -0.09 -4.91 -14.07
N GLY A 61 0.04 -5.19 -15.37
CA GLY A 61 1.33 -5.14 -16.07
C GLY A 61 1.97 -3.75 -16.05
N GLU A 62 1.18 -2.69 -16.30
CA GLU A 62 1.64 -1.31 -16.23
C GLU A 62 2.01 -0.92 -14.79
N LEU A 63 1.19 -1.28 -13.81
CA LEU A 63 1.47 -1.07 -12.40
C LEU A 63 2.77 -1.72 -11.95
N CYS A 64 3.01 -2.97 -12.35
CA CYS A 64 4.27 -3.67 -12.08
C CYS A 64 5.46 -3.00 -12.78
N SER A 65 5.26 -2.47 -13.98
CA SER A 65 6.31 -1.77 -14.74
C SER A 65 6.67 -0.43 -14.13
N HIS A 66 5.69 0.30 -13.59
CA HIS A 66 5.88 1.61 -12.95
C HIS A 66 6.40 1.51 -11.51
N ASN A 67 5.82 0.63 -10.70
CA ASN A 67 6.07 0.57 -9.25
C ASN A 67 6.95 -0.60 -8.81
N GLY A 68 7.24 -1.53 -9.73
CA GLY A 68 7.95 -2.77 -9.46
C GLY A 68 7.03 -3.89 -8.99
N ILE A 69 7.47 -5.13 -9.23
CA ILE A 69 6.72 -6.36 -8.92
C ILE A 69 6.49 -6.60 -7.42
N GLY A 70 7.22 -5.89 -6.53
CA GLY A 70 7.07 -6.06 -5.09
C GLY A 70 5.83 -5.38 -4.51
N ALA A 71 5.42 -4.25 -5.09
CA ALA A 71 4.33 -3.41 -4.60
C ALA A 71 3.64 -2.65 -5.75
N PRO A 72 2.92 -3.36 -6.64
CA PRO A 72 2.40 -2.76 -7.86
C PRO A 72 1.28 -1.72 -7.61
N PHE A 73 0.53 -1.78 -6.52
CA PHE A 73 -0.66 -0.95 -6.30
C PHE A 73 -0.43 0.37 -5.59
N ILE A 74 0.81 0.86 -5.61
CA ILE A 74 1.13 2.22 -5.18
C ILE A 74 0.63 3.17 -6.27
N LEU A 75 -0.10 4.23 -5.91
CA LEU A 75 -0.50 5.22 -6.91
C LEU A 75 0.76 5.84 -7.56
N PRO A 76 0.89 5.84 -8.90
CA PRO A 76 2.05 6.40 -9.57
C PRO A 76 2.30 7.84 -9.12
N ALA A 77 3.53 8.13 -8.74
CA ALA A 77 3.93 9.31 -7.97
C ALA A 77 3.82 10.66 -8.71
N ASP A 78 3.25 10.69 -9.91
CA ASP A 78 3.06 11.90 -10.72
C ASP A 78 1.80 12.69 -10.32
N SER A 79 0.91 12.12 -9.48
CA SER A 79 -0.28 12.79 -8.92
C SER A 79 -0.08 13.37 -7.51
N VAL A 80 1.11 13.20 -6.92
CA VAL A 80 1.40 13.56 -5.53
C VAL A 80 2.40 14.72 -5.51
N THR A 81 1.94 15.91 -5.09
CA THR A 81 2.82 17.08 -4.93
C THR A 81 4.02 16.72 -4.03
N PRO A 82 5.19 17.36 -4.21
CA PRO A 82 6.38 17.11 -3.39
C PRO A 82 6.11 17.14 -1.87
N GLU A 83 5.14 17.95 -1.44
CA GLU A 83 4.70 18.08 -0.05
C GLU A 83 4.01 16.81 0.47
N LYS A 84 3.14 16.18 -0.34
CA LYS A 84 2.50 14.92 0.03
C LYS A 84 3.50 13.76 0.03
N LYS A 85 4.50 13.75 -0.86
CA LYS A 85 5.60 12.77 -0.83
C LYS A 85 6.39 12.87 0.47
N ARG A 86 6.70 14.11 0.88
CA ARG A 86 7.38 14.38 2.15
C ARG A 86 6.55 13.93 3.36
N ALA A 87 5.25 14.26 3.39
CA ALA A 87 4.37 13.84 4.47
C ALA A 87 4.26 12.31 4.60
N GLN A 88 4.16 11.59 3.47
CA GLN A 88 4.17 10.13 3.47
C GLN A 88 5.51 9.55 3.92
N ALA A 89 6.64 10.13 3.49
CA ALA A 89 7.96 9.70 3.93
C ALA A 89 8.16 9.92 5.43
N GLU A 90 7.75 11.08 5.95
CA GLU A 90 7.78 11.40 7.38
C GLU A 90 6.90 10.44 8.20
N GLN A 91 5.72 10.09 7.70
CA GLN A 91 4.84 9.14 8.37
C GLN A 91 5.41 7.70 8.36
N ARG A 92 6.05 7.28 7.26
CA ARG A 92 6.75 5.99 7.18
C ARG A 92 7.94 5.94 8.15
N LEU A 93 8.72 7.01 8.22
CA LEU A 93 9.83 7.13 9.17
C LEU A 93 9.35 6.99 10.61
N TYR A 94 8.27 7.68 10.98
CA TYR A 94 7.69 7.57 12.31
C TYR A 94 7.26 6.13 12.67
N SER A 95 6.62 5.42 11.73
CA SER A 95 6.23 4.02 11.94
C SER A 95 7.44 3.11 12.17
N ILE A 96 8.49 3.29 11.36
CA ILE A 96 9.73 2.52 11.48
C ILE A 96 10.44 2.81 12.81
N GLU A 97 10.44 4.06 13.27
CA GLU A 97 11.02 4.44 14.56
C GLU A 97 10.31 3.79 15.75
N GLU A 98 8.98 3.70 15.70
CA GLU A 98 8.21 2.98 16.73
C GLU A 98 8.46 1.47 16.70
N GLU A 99 8.55 0.86 15.51
CA GLU A 99 8.92 -0.56 15.37
C GLU A 99 10.32 -0.84 15.91
N ILE A 100 11.30 0.01 15.60
CA ILE A 100 12.67 -0.11 16.14
C ILE A 100 12.65 0.02 17.67
N ARG A 101 11.83 0.92 18.23
CA ARG A 101 11.71 1.06 19.67
C ARG A 101 11.13 -0.20 20.31
N ALA A 102 10.06 -0.74 19.74
CA ALA A 102 9.45 -1.98 20.23
C ALA A 102 10.44 -3.15 20.19
N LEU A 103 11.15 -3.32 19.06
CA LEU A 103 12.16 -4.37 18.91
C LEU A 103 13.32 -4.21 19.90
N ARG A 104 13.74 -2.97 20.22
CA ARG A 104 14.78 -2.74 21.24
C ARG A 104 14.34 -3.19 22.62
N VAL A 105 13.09 -2.92 22.99
CA VAL A 105 12.54 -3.40 24.28
C VAL A 105 12.53 -4.93 24.32
N GLU A 106 12.09 -5.57 23.24
CA GLU A 106 12.10 -7.03 23.14
C GLU A 106 13.52 -7.61 23.24
N CYS A 107 14.50 -7.01 22.56
CA CYS A 107 15.90 -7.41 22.68
C CYS A 107 16.44 -7.27 24.11
N ASP A 108 16.12 -6.17 24.80
CA ASP A 108 16.54 -5.96 26.19
C ASP A 108 15.93 -6.99 27.14
N GLU A 109 14.68 -7.39 26.92
CA GLU A 109 14.02 -8.44 27.70
C GLU A 109 14.67 -9.80 27.47
N VAL A 110 14.93 -10.16 26.21
CA VAL A 110 15.64 -11.39 25.85
C VAL A 110 17.04 -11.43 26.46
N GLN A 111 17.77 -10.31 26.43
CA GLN A 111 19.10 -10.20 27.02
C GLN A 111 19.08 -10.42 28.55
N ARG A 112 18.11 -9.81 29.26
CA ARG A 112 17.94 -10.04 30.70
C ARG A 112 17.57 -11.47 31.05
N VAL A 113 16.76 -12.12 30.21
CA VAL A 113 16.44 -13.53 30.38
C VAL A 113 17.69 -14.38 30.19
N LYS A 114 18.49 -14.13 29.14
CA LYS A 114 19.76 -14.82 28.90
C LYS A 114 20.70 -14.73 30.10
N GLU A 115 20.91 -13.53 30.63
CA GLU A 115 21.79 -13.29 31.80
C GLU A 115 21.33 -13.97 33.10
N ARG A 116 20.07 -14.40 33.19
CA ARG A 116 19.54 -15.14 34.36
C ARG A 116 19.70 -16.65 34.24
N ILE A 117 19.99 -17.16 33.05
CA ILE A 117 20.09 -18.60 32.75
C ILE A 117 21.56 -19.02 32.57
N GLU A 118 22.46 -18.05 32.31
CA GLU A 118 23.92 -18.19 32.39
C GLU A 118 24.42 -18.00 33.83
#